data_AF-A0AAD0QWL7-F1
#
_entry.id   AF-A0AAD0QWL7-F1
#
_cell.length_a   1.000
_cell.length_b   1.000
_cell.length_c   1.000
_cell.angle_alpha   90.00
_cell.angle_beta   90.00
_cell.angle_gamma   90.00
#
_symmetry.space_group_name_H-M   'P 1'
#
loop_
_entity.id
_entity.type
_entity.pdbx_description
1 polymer ?
#
loop_
_entity_poly.entity_id
_entity_poly.type
_entity_poly.pdbx_seq_one_letter_code
_entity_poly.pdbx_strand_id
1 'polypeptide(L)'
;MSQAPGKRAGKVLMIVAWAAALFLATRFFGQWEERERNPNAQVQSEHGEGFIEVRLLSNGQGHFVADGAINGQVVHFMLDTGATDVAIPEVLARDLELQRGSPVTLSTANGRTEGYRTRLDSLQLGDIRLQNVRALVVPGLDGQTVLLGMSALKQLEFTQRGGTMLLRQNLK
;
A
#
# COMPACT_ATOMS: atom_id res chain seq x y z
N MET A 1 -61.16 -18.88 -3.43
CA MET A 1 -59.83 -19.46 -3.68
C MET A 1 -58.92 -19.15 -2.50
N SER A 2 -58.71 -20.11 -1.60
CA SER A 2 -57.96 -19.91 -0.34
C SER A 2 -56.47 -20.12 -0.59
N GLN A 3 -55.62 -19.11 -0.32
CA GLN A 3 -54.16 -19.29 -0.38
C GLN A 3 -53.73 -20.22 0.77
N ALA A 4 -53.14 -21.38 0.43
CA ALA A 4 -52.62 -22.33 1.41
C ALA A 4 -51.66 -21.63 2.42
N PRO A 5 -51.85 -21.84 3.74
CA PRO A 5 -50.97 -21.26 4.75
C PRO A 5 -49.58 -21.87 4.58
N GLY A 6 -48.58 -21.03 4.27
CA GLY A 6 -47.21 -21.46 4.01
C GLY A 6 -46.56 -20.79 2.80
N LYS A 7 -47.33 -20.34 1.79
CA LYS A 7 -46.77 -19.69 0.58
C LYS A 7 -46.13 -18.33 0.87
N ARG A 8 -46.68 -17.56 1.82
CA ARG A 8 -46.10 -16.26 2.24
C ARG A 8 -44.84 -16.44 3.08
N ALA A 9 -44.85 -17.39 4.02
CA ALA A 9 -43.68 -17.73 4.84
C ALA A 9 -42.50 -18.22 3.98
N GLY A 10 -42.76 -19.08 2.99
CA GLY A 10 -41.73 -19.52 2.04
C GLY A 10 -41.14 -18.39 1.19
N LYS A 11 -41.98 -17.44 0.72
CA LYS A 11 -41.50 -16.24 -0.01
C LYS A 11 -40.64 -15.33 0.88
N VAL A 12 -41.05 -15.10 2.12
CA VAL A 12 -40.27 -14.29 3.08
C VAL A 12 -38.94 -14.96 3.39
N LEU A 13 -38.93 -16.27 3.66
CA LEU A 13 -37.71 -17.04 3.90
C LEU A 13 -36.76 -16.96 2.69
N MET A 14 -37.29 -17.08 1.47
CA MET A 14 -36.52 -16.97 0.23
C MET A 14 -35.91 -15.56 0.04
N ILE A 15 -36.66 -14.49 0.34
CA ILE A 15 -36.14 -13.12 0.28
C ILE A 15 -35.03 -12.93 1.32
N VAL A 16 -35.22 -13.41 2.55
CA VAL A 16 -34.20 -13.35 3.61
C VAL A 16 -32.95 -14.14 3.20
N ALA A 17 -33.11 -15.32 2.61
CA ALA A 17 -32.00 -16.13 2.12
C ALA A 17 -31.22 -15.43 1.01
N TRP A 18 -31.89 -14.81 0.04
CA TRP A 18 -31.23 -14.02 -1.01
C TRP A 18 -30.55 -12.76 -0.47
N ALA A 19 -31.18 -12.06 0.48
CA ALA A 19 -30.56 -10.91 1.13
C ALA A 19 -29.29 -11.31 1.91
N ALA A 20 -29.35 -12.41 2.65
CA ALA A 20 -28.20 -12.98 3.36
C ALA A 20 -27.11 -13.43 2.37
N ALA A 21 -27.48 -14.08 1.27
CA ALA A 21 -26.54 -14.50 0.22
C ALA A 21 -25.84 -13.31 -0.44
N LEU A 22 -26.58 -12.24 -0.77
CA LEU A 22 -26.02 -10.99 -1.31
C LEU A 22 -25.10 -10.30 -0.30
N PHE A 23 -25.50 -10.25 0.97
CA PHE A 23 -24.65 -9.72 2.03
C PHE A 23 -23.33 -10.50 2.15
N LEU A 24 -23.39 -11.83 2.20
CA LEU A 24 -22.19 -12.67 2.25
C LEU A 24 -21.34 -12.52 0.99
N ALA A 25 -21.96 -12.46 -0.20
CA ALA A 25 -21.26 -12.26 -1.46
C ALA A 25 -20.52 -10.92 -1.48
N THR A 26 -21.17 -9.82 -1.10
CA THR A 26 -20.49 -8.50 -1.05
C THR A 26 -19.31 -8.48 -0.08
N ARG A 27 -19.42 -9.15 1.08
CA ARG A 27 -18.30 -9.29 2.02
C ARG A 27 -17.17 -10.16 1.45
N PHE A 28 -17.52 -11.27 0.80
CA PHE A 28 -16.55 -12.17 0.18
C PHE A 28 -15.80 -11.50 -0.98
N PHE A 29 -16.52 -10.89 -1.93
CA PHE A 29 -15.94 -10.19 -3.07
C PHE A 29 -15.12 -8.97 -2.64
N GLY A 30 -15.55 -8.23 -1.61
CA GLY A 30 -14.76 -7.12 -1.07
C GLY A 30 -13.41 -7.57 -0.51
N GLN A 31 -13.39 -8.64 0.31
CA GLN A 31 -12.13 -9.18 0.82
C GLN A 31 -11.24 -9.78 -0.28
N TRP A 32 -11.84 -10.35 -1.31
CA TRP A 32 -11.12 -10.90 -2.45
C TRP A 32 -10.44 -9.80 -3.27
N GLU A 33 -11.16 -8.71 -3.54
CA GLU A 33 -10.64 -7.55 -4.26
C GLU A 33 -9.50 -6.84 -3.51
N GLU A 34 -9.59 -6.73 -2.18
CA GLU A 34 -8.51 -6.17 -1.36
C GLU A 34 -7.21 -6.96 -1.48
N ARG A 35 -7.30 -8.31 -1.47
CA ARG A 35 -6.13 -9.19 -1.64
C ARG A 35 -5.53 -9.09 -3.04
N GLU A 36 -6.35 -8.88 -4.05
CA GLU A 36 -5.88 -8.70 -5.42
C GLU A 36 -5.17 -7.35 -5.61
N ARG A 37 -5.58 -6.31 -4.87
CA ARG A 37 -4.94 -4.99 -4.88
C ARG A 37 -3.61 -4.97 -4.13
N ASN A 38 -3.56 -5.59 -2.95
CA ASN A 38 -2.35 -5.70 -2.14
C ASN A 38 -2.11 -7.16 -1.67
N PRO A 39 -1.35 -7.97 -2.45
CA PRO A 39 -0.99 -9.32 -2.03
C PRO A 39 0.03 -9.33 -0.87
N ASN A 40 0.56 -8.17 -0.47
CA ASN A 40 1.59 -8.02 0.57
C ASN A 40 1.09 -7.20 1.78
N ALA A 41 -0.19 -7.37 2.15
CA ALA A 41 -0.74 -6.75 3.37
C ALA A 41 -0.03 -7.24 4.65
N GLN A 42 0.50 -8.47 4.61
CA GLN A 42 1.40 -9.01 5.64
C GLN A 42 2.74 -9.30 4.99
N VAL A 43 3.68 -8.36 5.14
CA VAL A 43 5.02 -8.50 4.60
C VAL A 43 5.80 -9.53 5.41
N GLN A 44 6.17 -10.64 4.77
CA GLN A 44 7.00 -11.67 5.38
C GLN A 44 8.47 -11.28 5.29
N SER A 45 9.17 -11.36 6.41
CA SER A 45 10.60 -11.09 6.52
C SER A 45 11.36 -12.36 6.85
N GLU A 46 12.48 -12.57 6.16
CA GLU A 46 13.43 -13.65 6.40
C GLU A 46 14.71 -13.06 6.96
N HIS A 47 15.27 -13.70 7.98
CA HIS A 47 16.50 -13.26 8.64
C HIS A 47 17.60 -14.25 8.26
N GLY A 48 18.62 -13.76 7.56
CA GLY A 48 19.83 -14.51 7.25
C GLY A 48 21.01 -14.06 8.10
N GLU A 49 22.18 -14.65 7.86
CA GLU A 49 23.41 -14.21 8.52
C GLU A 49 23.79 -12.81 8.02
N GLY A 50 23.54 -11.79 8.85
CA GLY A 50 23.89 -10.40 8.55
C GLY A 50 22.96 -9.70 7.56
N PHE A 51 21.75 -10.21 7.30
CA PHE A 51 20.77 -9.50 6.48
C PHE A 51 19.32 -9.80 6.86
N ILE A 52 18.43 -8.86 6.50
CA ILE A 52 16.98 -9.01 6.53
C ILE A 52 16.50 -8.97 5.08
N GLU A 53 15.69 -9.93 4.67
CA GLU A 53 15.10 -10.01 3.33
C GLU A 53 13.57 -9.97 3.41
N VAL A 54 12.95 -9.22 2.50
CA VAL A 54 11.51 -9.13 2.32
C VAL A 54 11.17 -9.56 0.90
N ARG A 55 10.15 -10.41 0.80
CA ARG A 55 9.61 -10.87 -0.49
C ARG A 55 8.26 -10.22 -0.75
N LEU A 56 8.15 -9.54 -1.88
CA LEU A 56 6.90 -8.94 -2.36
C LEU A 56 6.43 -9.60 -3.65
N LEU A 57 5.13 -9.81 -3.76
CA LEU A 57 4.44 -10.24 -4.96
C LEU A 57 3.84 -9.04 -5.68
N SER A 58 3.86 -9.05 -7.01
CA SER A 58 3.12 -8.07 -7.79
C SER A 58 1.61 -8.31 -7.67
N ASN A 59 0.84 -7.24 -7.60
CA ASN A 59 -0.62 -7.30 -7.68
C ASN A 59 -1.10 -7.61 -9.10
N GLY A 60 -2.42 -7.69 -9.31
CA GLY A 60 -3.01 -7.98 -10.63
C GLY A 60 -2.64 -6.98 -11.75
N GLN A 61 -2.15 -5.79 -11.39
CA GLN A 61 -1.70 -4.74 -12.32
C GLN A 61 -0.18 -4.78 -12.57
N GLY A 62 0.54 -5.69 -11.94
CA GLY A 62 2.00 -5.81 -12.05
C GLY A 62 2.77 -4.86 -11.12
N HIS A 63 2.10 -4.14 -10.22
CA HIS A 63 2.74 -3.25 -9.25
C HIS A 63 3.08 -3.99 -7.95
N PHE A 64 4.20 -3.64 -7.33
CA PHE A 64 4.54 -4.10 -5.99
C PHE A 64 3.96 -3.10 -4.99
N VAL A 65 2.88 -3.50 -4.34
CA VAL A 65 2.21 -2.73 -3.29
C VAL A 65 2.40 -3.48 -1.98
N ALA A 66 2.71 -2.78 -0.89
CA ALA A 66 2.93 -3.41 0.40
C ALA A 66 2.58 -2.48 1.55
N ASP A 67 2.10 -3.06 2.65
CA ASP A 67 1.90 -2.29 3.88
C ASP A 67 3.22 -2.14 4.63
N GLY A 68 3.44 -0.97 5.21
CA GLY A 68 4.60 -0.71 6.04
C GLY A 68 4.33 0.46 6.97
N ALA A 69 5.39 1.13 7.42
CA ALA A 69 5.24 2.28 8.29
C ALA A 69 6.21 3.41 7.97
N ILE A 70 5.76 4.64 8.20
CA ILE A 70 6.58 5.85 8.25
C ILE A 70 6.47 6.41 9.66
N ASN A 71 7.61 6.64 10.31
CA ASN A 71 7.67 7.16 11.68
C ASN A 71 6.75 6.40 12.67
N GLY A 72 6.61 5.08 12.48
CA GLY A 72 5.76 4.20 13.30
C GLY A 72 4.26 4.18 12.95
N GLN A 73 3.81 5.01 12.01
CA GLN A 73 2.43 5.02 11.54
C GLN A 73 2.27 4.20 10.26
N VAL A 74 1.21 3.40 10.18
CA VAL A 74 0.96 2.48 9.06
C VAL A 74 0.65 3.26 7.78
N VAL A 75 1.30 2.88 6.69
CA VAL A 75 1.07 3.45 5.35
C VAL A 75 1.08 2.36 4.28
N HIS A 76 0.50 2.67 3.14
CA HIS A 76 0.53 1.80 1.96
C HIS A 76 1.61 2.28 1.01
N PHE A 77 2.58 1.43 0.71
CA PHE A 77 3.63 1.71 -0.25
C PHE A 77 3.32 1.11 -1.62
N MET A 78 3.70 1.81 -2.67
CA MET A 78 3.87 1.27 -4.02
C MET A 78 5.32 1.50 -4.43
N LEU A 79 6.04 0.46 -4.82
CA LEU A 79 7.44 0.59 -5.23
C LEU A 79 7.52 1.20 -6.63
N ASP A 80 8.31 2.26 -6.75
CA ASP A 80 8.52 3.00 -7.99
C ASP A 80 10.01 3.27 -8.20
N THR A 81 10.67 2.39 -8.96
CA THR A 81 12.09 2.52 -9.29
C THR A 81 12.39 3.72 -10.21
N GLY A 82 11.37 4.32 -10.83
CA GLY A 82 11.49 5.53 -11.65
C GLY A 82 11.53 6.82 -10.83
N ALA A 83 11.07 6.78 -9.57
CA ALA A 83 11.06 7.94 -8.69
C ALA A 83 12.43 8.16 -8.02
N THR A 84 12.90 9.42 -8.01
CA THR A 84 14.20 9.76 -7.37
C THR A 84 14.13 9.76 -5.85
N ASP A 85 13.06 10.30 -5.29
CA ASP A 85 12.81 10.38 -3.84
C ASP A 85 11.47 9.70 -3.51
N VAL A 86 11.27 9.34 -2.23
CA VAL A 86 9.97 8.83 -1.78
C VAL A 86 8.93 9.94 -1.97
N ALA A 87 7.82 9.67 -2.66
CA ALA A 87 6.77 10.66 -2.89
C ALA A 87 5.57 10.37 -1.98
N ILE A 88 5.15 11.37 -1.22
CA ILE A 88 4.10 11.27 -0.19
C ILE A 88 2.95 12.21 -0.57
N PRO A 89 1.70 11.73 -0.60
CA PRO A 89 0.54 12.60 -0.79
C PRO A 89 0.46 13.66 0.30
N GLU A 90 0.07 14.88 -0.06
CA GLU A 90 0.01 16.00 0.89
C GLU A 90 -0.94 15.74 2.07
N VAL A 91 -2.07 15.06 1.83
CA VAL A 91 -3.01 14.68 2.88
C VAL A 91 -2.32 13.77 3.91
N LEU A 92 -1.68 12.71 3.43
CA LEU A 92 -0.97 11.77 4.30
C LEU A 92 0.22 12.41 5.02
N ALA A 93 0.94 13.33 4.36
CA ALA A 93 2.04 14.05 5.01
C ALA A 93 1.58 14.90 6.20
N ARG A 94 0.34 15.43 6.17
CA ARG A 94 -0.27 16.11 7.31
C ARG A 94 -0.65 15.16 8.42
N ASP A 95 -1.24 14.01 8.09
CA ASP A 95 -1.64 12.98 9.07
C ASP A 95 -0.43 12.37 9.80
N LEU A 96 0.68 12.19 9.06
CA LEU A 96 1.97 11.76 9.58
C LEU A 96 2.76 12.88 10.29
N GLU A 97 2.24 14.11 10.33
CA GLU A 97 2.87 15.31 10.89
C GLU A 97 4.30 15.57 10.37
N LEU A 98 4.53 15.32 9.07
CA LEU A 98 5.86 15.44 8.47
C LEU A 98 6.34 16.89 8.41
N GLN A 99 7.60 17.10 8.78
CA GLN A 99 8.21 18.42 8.76
C GLN A 99 8.27 18.99 7.34
N ARG A 100 7.82 20.23 7.19
CA ARG A 100 7.90 20.95 5.92
C ARG A 100 9.29 21.55 5.72
N GLY A 101 10.01 21.05 4.72
CA GLY A 101 11.29 21.59 4.29
C GLY A 101 11.15 22.59 3.14
N SER A 102 12.20 22.71 2.33
CA SER A 102 12.25 23.68 1.23
C SER A 102 11.25 23.34 0.10
N PRO A 103 10.64 24.36 -0.53
CA PRO A 103 9.77 24.14 -1.68
C PRO A 103 10.55 23.57 -2.87
N VAL A 104 9.84 22.85 -3.73
CA VAL A 104 10.38 22.28 -4.96
C VAL A 104 9.30 22.23 -6.03
N THR A 105 9.64 22.64 -7.24
CA THR A 105 8.76 22.44 -8.39
C THR A 105 8.89 21.00 -8.89
N LEU A 106 7.77 20.30 -8.96
CA LEU A 106 7.65 18.92 -9.38
C LEU A 106 6.96 18.85 -10.75
N SER A 107 7.40 17.92 -11.58
CA SER A 107 6.71 17.57 -12.82
C SER A 107 5.89 16.30 -12.57
N THR A 108 4.58 16.41 -12.68
CA THR A 108 3.63 15.30 -12.51
C THR A 108 2.88 15.05 -13.82
N ALA A 109 2.10 13.97 -13.88
CA ALA A 109 1.22 13.69 -15.02
C ALA A 109 0.20 14.81 -15.26
N ASN A 110 -0.22 15.50 -14.20
CA ASN A 110 -1.18 16.61 -14.25
C ASN A 110 -0.51 17.97 -14.52
N GLY A 111 0.78 17.98 -14.85
CA GLY A 111 1.57 19.20 -15.08
C GLY A 111 2.50 19.53 -13.93
N ARG A 112 2.96 20.79 -13.90
CA ARG A 112 3.89 21.26 -12.86
C ARG A 112 3.11 21.64 -11.61
N THR A 113 3.58 21.18 -10.46
CA THR A 113 3.04 21.54 -9.14
C THR A 113 4.17 21.96 -8.21
N GLU A 114 3.85 22.73 -7.17
CA GLU A 114 4.80 23.06 -6.11
C GLU A 114 4.59 22.09 -4.94
N GLY A 115 5.60 21.26 -4.68
CA GLY A 115 5.66 20.44 -3.48
C GLY A 115 6.71 20.95 -2.50
N TYR A 116 7.05 20.14 -1.51
CA TYR A 116 8.13 20.46 -0.59
C TYR A 116 8.95 19.23 -0.21
N ARG A 117 10.20 19.44 0.14
CA ARG A 117 11.09 18.39 0.64
C ARG A 117 10.76 18.07 2.09
N THR A 118 10.88 16.81 2.47
CA THR A 118 10.81 16.36 3.86
C THR A 118 11.81 15.22 4.10
N ARG A 119 11.92 14.79 5.35
CA ARG A 119 12.75 13.68 5.79
C ARG A 119 11.93 12.76 6.66
N LEU A 120 12.05 11.46 6.42
CA LEU A 120 11.43 10.42 7.22
C LEU A 120 12.47 9.92 8.21
N ASP A 121 12.12 9.95 9.50
CA ASP A 121 13.00 9.47 10.56
C ASP A 121 13.20 7.96 10.43
N SER A 122 12.10 7.25 10.18
CA SER A 122 12.11 5.83 9.86
C SER A 122 11.11 5.48 8.76
N LEU A 123 11.53 4.60 7.85
CA LEU A 123 10.67 3.90 6.91
C LEU A 123 10.83 2.40 7.16
N GLN A 124 9.74 1.72 7.43
CA GLN A 124 9.72 0.29 7.73
C GLN A 124 8.88 -0.47 6.70
N LEU A 125 9.42 -1.61 6.26
CA LEU A 125 8.75 -2.55 5.37
C LEU A 125 9.06 -3.97 5.84
N GLY A 126 8.08 -4.64 6.45
CA GLY A 126 8.36 -5.84 7.25
C GLY A 126 9.36 -5.50 8.37
N ASP A 127 10.42 -6.29 8.49
CA ASP A 127 11.49 -6.06 9.47
C ASP A 127 12.61 -5.16 8.94
N ILE A 128 12.60 -4.82 7.64
CA ILE A 128 13.53 -3.84 7.09
C ILE A 128 13.21 -2.47 7.65
N ARG A 129 14.21 -1.80 8.21
CA ARG A 129 14.07 -0.43 8.74
C ARG A 129 15.15 0.47 8.17
N LEU A 130 14.72 1.41 7.34
CA LEU A 130 15.53 2.48 6.81
C LEU A 130 15.39 3.73 7.69
N GLN A 131 16.49 4.46 7.85
CA GLN A 131 16.50 5.69 8.64
C GLN A 131 16.86 6.89 7.75
N ASN A 132 16.40 8.07 8.15
CA ASN A 132 16.77 9.33 7.52
C ASN A 132 16.55 9.32 6.00
N VAL A 133 15.37 8.86 5.57
CA VAL A 133 15.01 8.72 4.16
C VAL A 133 14.56 10.07 3.62
N ARG A 134 15.07 10.47 2.45
CA ARG A 134 14.61 11.70 1.79
C ARG A 134 13.24 11.45 1.16
N ALA A 135 12.35 12.42 1.30
CA ALA A 135 11.04 12.35 0.67
C ALA A 135 10.60 13.71 0.14
N LEU A 136 9.61 13.67 -0.73
CA LEU A 136 8.92 14.80 -1.32
C LEU A 136 7.44 14.68 -0.98
N VAL A 137 6.86 15.77 -0.52
CA VAL A 137 5.42 15.88 -0.41
C VAL A 137 4.88 16.47 -1.70
N VAL A 138 3.96 15.76 -2.33
CA VAL A 138 3.47 16.03 -3.68
C VAL A 138 1.97 16.34 -3.62
N PRO A 139 1.56 17.61 -3.84
CA PRO A 139 0.15 17.95 -3.96
C PRO A 139 -0.46 17.34 -5.23
N GLY A 140 -1.69 16.87 -5.13
CA GLY A 140 -2.41 16.23 -6.25
C GLY A 140 -1.93 14.82 -6.58
N LEU A 141 -1.07 14.22 -5.74
CA LEU A 141 -0.86 12.77 -5.76
C LEU A 141 -2.11 12.12 -5.15
N ASP A 142 -2.86 11.40 -5.97
CA ASP A 142 -4.15 10.83 -5.58
C ASP A 142 -3.98 9.66 -4.60
N GLY A 143 -4.89 9.59 -3.63
CA GLY A 143 -4.99 8.50 -2.66
C GLY A 143 -4.12 8.65 -1.41
N GLN A 144 -3.88 7.53 -0.74
CA GLN A 144 -3.08 7.42 0.49
C GLN A 144 -1.82 6.56 0.27
N THR A 145 -1.43 6.36 -0.99
CA THR A 145 -0.31 5.51 -1.36
C THR A 145 0.97 6.33 -1.44
N VAL A 146 2.00 5.86 -0.75
CA VAL A 146 3.36 6.43 -0.81
C VAL A 146 4.15 5.74 -1.93
N LEU A 147 4.76 6.52 -2.82
CA LEU A 147 5.63 5.97 -3.86
C LEU A 147 7.04 5.78 -3.30
N LEU A 148 7.49 4.54 -3.25
CA LEU A 148 8.78 4.12 -2.71
C LEU A 148 9.86 4.29 -3.79
N GLY A 149 10.49 5.47 -3.80
CA GLY A 149 11.53 5.84 -4.77
C GLY A 149 12.96 5.45 -4.38
N MET A 150 13.90 5.79 -5.25
CA MET A 150 15.31 5.42 -5.16
C MET A 150 16.03 5.95 -3.91
N SER A 151 15.56 7.03 -3.29
CA SER A 151 16.10 7.51 -2.01
C SER A 151 16.03 6.47 -0.86
N ALA A 152 15.05 5.56 -0.93
CA ALA A 152 14.93 4.41 -0.05
C ALA A 152 15.54 3.16 -0.70
N LEU A 153 15.16 2.85 -1.95
CA LEU A 153 15.55 1.60 -2.61
C LEU A 153 17.06 1.45 -2.78
N LYS A 154 17.83 2.54 -2.93
CA LYS A 154 19.30 2.47 -3.02
C LYS A 154 19.99 2.01 -1.73
N GLN A 155 19.27 2.02 -0.60
CA GLN A 155 19.78 1.52 0.69
C GLN A 155 19.60 0.01 0.82
N LEU A 156 18.93 -0.61 -0.15
CA LEU A 156 18.61 -2.02 -0.20
C LEU A 156 19.25 -2.64 -1.44
N GLU A 157 19.60 -3.91 -1.33
CA GLU A 157 19.74 -4.75 -2.51
C GLU A 157 18.34 -5.17 -2.96
N PHE A 158 18.06 -5.11 -4.26
CA PHE A 158 16.78 -5.59 -4.76
C PHE A 158 16.92 -6.38 -6.05
N THR A 159 16.06 -7.37 -6.21
CA THR A 159 15.98 -8.19 -7.43
C THR A 159 14.53 -8.42 -7.78
N GLN A 160 14.19 -8.23 -9.05
CA GLN A 160 12.84 -8.47 -9.57
C GLN A 160 12.88 -9.61 -10.60
N ARG A 161 12.05 -10.64 -10.41
CA ARG A 161 11.92 -11.77 -11.33
C ARG A 161 10.54 -12.40 -11.24
N GLY A 162 9.88 -12.57 -12.39
CA GLY A 162 8.63 -13.35 -12.49
C GLY A 162 7.51 -12.89 -11.54
N GLY A 163 7.28 -11.58 -11.44
CA GLY A 163 6.25 -11.03 -10.54
C GLY A 163 6.61 -11.06 -9.05
N THR A 164 7.85 -11.40 -8.71
CA THR A 164 8.39 -11.33 -7.34
C THR A 164 9.48 -10.27 -7.27
N MET A 165 9.48 -9.49 -6.19
CA MET A 165 10.56 -8.59 -5.82
C MET A 165 11.14 -9.01 -4.48
N LEU A 166 12.45 -9.17 -4.43
CA LEU A 166 13.21 -9.37 -3.19
C LEU A 166 13.87 -8.05 -2.83
N LEU A 167 13.75 -7.66 -1.57
CA LEU A 167 14.39 -6.50 -0.98
C LEU A 167 15.24 -7.00 0.17
N ARG A 168 16.53 -6.65 0.19
CA ARG A 168 17.46 -7.09 1.22
C ARG A 168 18.17 -5.91 1.84
N GLN A 169 18.12 -5.85 3.17
CA GLN A 169 18.90 -4.94 3.99
C GLN A 169 20.06 -5.71 4.61
N ASN A 170 21.29 -5.31 4.30
CA ASN A 170 22.47 -5.85 4.97
C ASN A 170 22.65 -5.17 6.33
N LEU A 171 22.75 -5.98 7.37
CA LEU A 171 23.06 -5.59 8.74
C LEU A 171 24.59 -5.64 8.87
N LYS A 172 25.24 -4.49 8.78
CA LYS A 172 26.68 -4.38 9.07
C LYS A 172 26.93 -4.37 10.57
#